data_AF-A0A5B0SNS5-F1
#
_entry.id   AF-A0A5B0SNS5-F1
#
_cell.length_a   1.000
_cell.length_b   1.000
_cell.length_c   1.000
_cell.angle_alpha   90.00
_cell.angle_beta   90.00
_cell.angle_gamma   90.00
#
_symmetry.space_group_name_H-M   'P 1'
#
loop_
_entity.id
_entity.type
_entity.pdbx_description
1 polymer ?
#
loop_
_entity_poly.entity_id
_entity_poly.type
_entity_poly.pdbx_seq_one_letter_code
_entity_poly.pdbx_strand_id
1 'polypeptide(L)'
;RFARVAPAMGVDTSDMSDEAASMEAINAISALSKRVGIPAGFSALGGTKEDIEGWLDKALADTCAPFNPRTASRDEVRDLFLEAL
;
A
#
# COMPACT_ATOMS: atom_id res chain seq x y z
N ARG A 1 -7.90 11.64 -7.86
CA ARG A 1 -6.73 10.95 -8.48
C ARG A 1 -6.90 9.43 -8.47
N PHE A 2 -7.11 8.84 -7.30
CA PHE A 2 -7.22 7.38 -7.14
C PHE A 2 -8.48 6.78 -7.77
N ALA A 3 -9.60 7.50 -7.79
CA ALA A 3 -10.83 7.10 -8.50
C ALA A 3 -10.61 6.64 -9.95
N ARG A 4 -9.64 7.23 -10.67
CA ARG A 4 -9.31 6.86 -12.06
C ARG A 4 -8.55 5.54 -12.18
N VAL A 5 -7.98 5.03 -11.10
CA VAL A 5 -7.26 3.75 -11.07
C VAL A 5 -8.25 2.59 -11.15
N ALA A 6 -9.38 2.66 -10.44
CA ALA A 6 -10.41 1.63 -10.47
C ALA A 6 -10.88 1.22 -11.89
N PRO A 7 -11.31 2.15 -12.77
CA PRO A 7 -11.69 1.79 -14.14
C PRO A 7 -10.50 1.29 -14.97
N ALA A 8 -9.29 1.81 -14.75
CA ALA A 8 -8.09 1.27 -15.39
C ALA A 8 -7.76 -0.17 -14.95
N MET A 9 -8.27 -0.59 -13.79
CA MET A 9 -8.20 -1.94 -13.27
C MET A 9 -9.41 -2.81 -13.63
N GLY A 10 -10.34 -2.28 -14.44
CA GLY A 10 -11.53 -3.01 -14.91
C GLY A 10 -12.73 -2.97 -13.96
N VAL A 11 -12.74 -2.07 -12.97
CA VAL A 11 -13.91 -1.84 -12.11
C VAL A 11 -14.88 -0.88 -12.79
N ASP A 12 -16.17 -1.21 -12.83
CA ASP A 12 -17.21 -0.26 -13.23
C ASP A 12 -17.50 0.72 -12.09
N THR A 13 -17.25 2.01 -12.34
CA THR A 13 -17.42 3.09 -11.35
C THR A 13 -18.48 4.10 -11.78
N SER A 14 -19.32 3.77 -12.78
CA SER A 14 -20.31 4.69 -13.36
C SER A 14 -21.26 5.32 -12.34
N ASP A 15 -21.68 4.54 -11.35
CA ASP A 15 -22.59 4.97 -10.26
C ASP A 15 -21.87 5.24 -8.92
N MET A 16 -20.55 5.38 -8.93
CA MET A 16 -19.74 5.56 -7.71
C MET A 16 -19.32 7.01 -7.50
N SER A 17 -19.22 7.43 -6.23
CA SER A 17 -18.49 8.65 -5.88
C SER A 17 -16.99 8.48 -6.09
N ASP A 18 -16.25 9.58 -6.21
CA ASP A 18 -14.79 9.56 -6.30
C ASP A 18 -14.13 8.84 -5.12
N GLU A 19 -14.70 8.95 -3.92
CA GLU A 19 -14.22 8.25 -2.72
C GLU A 19 -14.45 6.74 -2.82
N ALA A 20 -15.67 6.34 -3.18
CA ALA A 20 -16.01 4.93 -3.36
C ALA A 20 -15.15 4.28 -4.47
N ALA A 21 -14.99 4.96 -5.61
CA ALA A 21 -14.12 4.52 -6.69
C ALA A 21 -12.65 4.44 -6.26
N SER A 22 -12.18 5.34 -5.39
CA SER A 22 -10.81 5.29 -4.86
C SER A 22 -10.61 4.08 -3.95
N MET A 23 -11.61 3.70 -3.16
CA MET A 23 -11.57 2.49 -2.34
C MET A 23 -11.63 1.23 -3.19
N GLU A 24 -12.44 1.21 -4.24
CA GLU A 24 -12.49 0.08 -5.17
C GLU A 24 -11.16 -0.14 -5.92
N ALA A 25 -10.39 0.92 -6.16
CA ALA A 25 -9.04 0.77 -6.69
C ALA A 25 -8.14 -0.05 -5.73
N ILE A 26 -8.23 0.20 -4.42
CA ILE A 26 -7.48 -0.55 -3.40
C ILE A 26 -7.92 -2.01 -3.36
N ASN A 27 -9.24 -2.26 -3.43
CA ASN A 27 -9.82 -3.60 -3.49
C ASN A 27 -9.32 -4.36 -4.73
N ALA A 28 -9.33 -3.71 -5.90
CA ALA A 28 -8.87 -4.29 -7.15
C ALA A 28 -7.37 -4.65 -7.12
N ILE A 29 -6.52 -3.78 -6.55
CA ILE A 29 -5.09 -4.07 -6.33
C ILE A 29 -4.92 -5.29 -5.44
N SER A 30 -5.63 -5.33 -4.31
CA SER A 30 -5.55 -6.44 -3.37
C SER A 30 -6.02 -7.77 -3.97
N ALA A 31 -7.10 -7.74 -4.76
CA ALA A 31 -7.61 -8.91 -5.48
C ALA A 31 -6.63 -9.40 -6.56
N LEU A 32 -6.01 -8.47 -7.30
CA LEU A 32 -4.98 -8.81 -8.29
C LEU A 32 -3.78 -9.49 -7.64
N SER A 33 -3.23 -8.92 -6.56
CA SER A 33 -2.09 -9.47 -5.83
C SER A 33 -2.35 -10.91 -5.38
N LYS A 34 -3.54 -11.18 -4.82
CA LYS A 34 -3.95 -12.54 -4.44
C LYS A 34 -4.04 -13.47 -5.65
N ARG A 35 -4.64 -13.00 -6.75
CA ARG A 35 -4.83 -13.81 -7.98
C ARG A 35 -3.50 -14.25 -8.60
N VAL A 36 -2.47 -13.43 -8.52
CA VAL A 36 -1.13 -13.75 -9.06
C VAL A 36 -0.20 -14.41 -8.03
N GLY A 37 -0.69 -14.69 -6.81
CA GLY A 37 0.05 -15.43 -5.79
C GLY A 37 1.07 -14.61 -4.99
N ILE A 38 0.91 -13.30 -4.88
CA ILE A 38 1.75 -12.47 -4.01
C ILE A 38 1.42 -12.79 -2.54
N PRO A 39 2.41 -13.08 -1.68
CA PRO A 39 2.20 -13.30 -0.25
C PRO A 39 1.54 -12.09 0.43
N ALA A 40 0.70 -12.34 1.42
CA ALA A 40 -0.15 -11.30 2.03
C ALA A 40 0.59 -10.26 2.90
N GLY A 41 1.85 -10.53 3.27
CA GLY A 41 2.62 -9.66 4.17
C GLY A 41 4.01 -10.19 4.46
N PHE A 42 4.79 -9.43 5.24
CA PHE A 42 6.17 -9.74 5.58
C PHE A 42 6.31 -11.05 6.38
N SER A 43 5.34 -11.40 7.23
CA SER A 43 5.38 -12.65 8.00
C SER A 43 5.42 -13.89 7.11
N ALA A 44 4.76 -13.85 5.95
CA ALA A 44 4.78 -14.96 4.99
C ALA A 44 6.16 -15.15 4.33
N LEU A 45 7.05 -14.15 4.45
CA LEU A 45 8.43 -14.16 3.97
C LEU A 45 9.44 -14.28 5.12
N GLY A 46 8.98 -14.46 6.37
CA GLY A 46 9.82 -14.58 7.56
C GLY A 46 10.28 -13.26 8.18
N GLY A 47 9.70 -12.12 7.77
CA GLY A 47 9.97 -10.83 8.41
C GLY A 47 9.32 -10.77 9.80
N THR A 48 9.99 -10.13 10.75
CA THR A 48 9.48 -9.96 12.12
C THR A 48 9.29 -8.48 12.49
N LYS A 49 8.65 -8.24 13.63
CA LYS A 49 8.50 -6.88 14.18
C LYS A 49 9.86 -6.25 14.52
N GLU A 50 10.82 -7.05 14.95
CA GLU A 50 12.18 -6.59 15.27
C GLU A 50 12.92 -6.13 14.02
N ASP A 51 12.70 -6.78 12.88
CA ASP A 51 13.29 -6.37 11.61
C ASP A 51 12.79 -4.99 11.17
N ILE A 52 11.50 -4.69 11.39
CA ILE A 52 10.86 -3.42 11.02
C ILE A 52 11.60 -2.23 11.62
N GLU A 53 11.98 -2.28 12.90
CA GLU A 53 12.71 -1.18 13.54
C GLU A 53 14.06 -0.93 12.86
N GLY A 54 14.72 -1.98 12.37
CA GLY A 54 15.96 -1.89 11.60
C GLY A 54 15.79 -1.37 10.17
N TRP A 55 14.56 -1.37 9.63
CA TRP A 55 14.26 -0.90 8.27
C TRP A 55 13.87 0.58 8.20
N LEU A 56 13.35 1.14 9.30
CA LEU A 56 12.82 2.52 9.33
C LEU A 56 13.85 3.56 8.89
N ASP A 57 15.10 3.46 9.36
CA ASP A 57 16.15 4.42 8.98
C ASP A 57 16.43 4.38 7.48
N LYS A 58 16.40 3.18 6.88
CA LYS A 58 16.61 3.00 5.43
C LYS A 58 15.42 3.53 4.64
N ALA A 59 14.20 3.25 5.09
CA ALA A 59 12.98 3.72 4.44
C ALA A 59 12.90 5.26 4.41
N LEU A 60 13.30 5.93 5.50
CA LEU A 60 13.31 7.40 5.58
C LEU A 60 14.47 8.04 4.80
N ALA A 61 15.58 7.34 4.62
CA ALA A 61 16.72 7.80 3.83
C ALA A 61 16.58 7.50 2.32
N ASP A 62 15.52 6.80 1.92
CA ASP A 62 15.31 6.41 0.53
C ASP A 62 15.08 7.64 -0.37
N THR A 63 15.75 7.67 -1.52
CA THR A 63 15.71 8.83 -2.43
C THR A 63 14.37 8.99 -3.12
N CYS A 64 13.50 7.97 -3.10
CA CYS A 64 12.13 8.06 -3.61
C CYS A 64 11.16 8.66 -2.60
N ALA A 65 11.47 8.64 -1.29
CA ALA A 65 10.57 9.10 -0.23
C ALA A 65 10.06 10.55 -0.41
N PRO A 66 10.88 11.53 -0.84
CA PRO A 66 10.41 12.91 -1.06
C PRO A 66 9.36 13.08 -2.17
N PHE A 67 9.18 12.07 -3.04
CA PHE A 67 8.21 12.10 -4.14
C PHE A 67 6.85 11.49 -3.76
N ASN A 68 6.69 10.99 -2.52
CA ASN A 68 5.39 10.56 -2.04
C ASN A 68 4.46 11.77 -1.88
N PRO A 69 3.21 11.75 -2.38
CA PRO A 69 2.30 12.92 -2.30
C PRO A 69 1.92 13.32 -0.87
N ARG A 70 2.20 12.46 0.11
CA ARG A 70 2.08 12.74 1.55
C ARG A 70 3.43 12.47 2.21
N THR A 71 4.04 13.48 2.82
CA THR A 71 5.20 13.24 3.68
C THR A 71 4.77 12.42 4.89
N ALA A 72 5.41 11.27 5.09
CA ALA A 72 5.17 10.40 6.25
C ALA A 72 6.23 10.66 7.32
N SER A 73 5.80 10.71 8.56
CA SER A 73 6.68 10.66 9.73
C SER A 73 7.23 9.25 9.94
N ARG A 74 8.26 9.12 10.79
CA ARG A 74 8.81 7.81 11.16
C ARG A 74 7.76 6.87 11.72
N ASP A 75 6.89 7.39 12.59
CA ASP A 75 5.87 6.57 13.25
C ASP A 75 4.80 6.10 12.26
N GLU A 76 4.40 6.95 11.31
CA GLU A 76 3.46 6.55 10.24
C GLU A 76 4.07 5.48 9.31
N VAL A 77 5.38 5.54 9.02
CA VAL A 77 6.06 4.48 8.25
C VAL A 77 6.13 3.18 9.06
N ARG A 78 6.39 3.27 10.37
CA ARG A 78 6.36 2.11 11.27
C ARG A 78 4.98 1.47 11.27
N ASP A 79 3.93 2.25 11.44
CA ASP A 79 2.57 1.74 11.47
C ASP A 79 2.20 1.05 10.14
N LEU A 80 2.61 1.63 9.00
CA LEU A 80 2.41 1.00 7.69
C LEU A 80 3.15 -0.35 7.55
N PHE A 81 4.38 -0.44 8.07
CA PHE A 81 5.12 -1.71 8.06
C PHE A 81 4.52 -2.75 9.02
N LEU A 82 3.95 -2.31 10.14
CA LEU A 82 3.22 -3.19 11.06
C LEU A 82 1.90 -3.68 10.48
N GLU A 83 1.18 -2.87 9.70
CA GLU A 83 -0.02 -3.28 8.96
C GLU A 83 0.31 -4.32 7.87
N ALA A 84 1.52 -4.26 7.30
CA ALA A 84 1.99 -5.18 6.27
C ALA A 84 2.70 -6.43 6.82
N LEU A 85 2.87 -6.54 8.14
CA LEU A 85 3.50 -7.70 8.80
C LEU A 85 2.57 -8.92 8.75
#